data_AF-U5DBV3-F1
#
_entry.id   AF-U5DBV3-F1
#
_cell.length_a   1.000
_cell.length_b   1.000
_cell.length_c   1.000
_cell.angle_alpha   90.00
_cell.angle_beta   90.00
_cell.angle_gamma   90.00
#
_symmetry.space_group_name_H-M   'P 1'
#
loop_
_entity.id
_entity.type
_entity.pdbx_description
1 polymer ?
#
loop_
_entity_poly.entity_id
_entity_poly.type
_entity_poly.pdbx_seq_one_letter_code
_entity_poly.pdbx_strand_id
1 'polypeptide(L)'
;MEESSSGSRRDAKIEKLASQLSLCDSEDDIEESKDDHFVLGPLLPLKQQLELDKDDESLRRWKEKLLGQVDTNLNGPTEAEVTFLSLGIISDNCPEMNTSLSINENQNNISFVLKEGSRYHLNLIFKVQYNIVSGLTYSNTIWKGGVRVDESKGMLGTFAPQQEPYTHTLDEETTPSGVLARGVYSAKLKFEDDDKRCHLELDYSFEIKKSC
;
A
#
# COMPACT_ATOMS: atom_id res chain seq x y z
N MET A 1 -55.30 -37.32 -48.75
CA MET A 1 -54.88 -36.24 -47.84
C MET A 1 -53.41 -36.03 -48.14
N GLU A 2 -53.12 -35.22 -49.16
CA GLU A 2 -52.89 -33.76 -49.06
C GLU A 2 -51.54 -33.51 -48.36
N GLU A 3 -50.50 -33.19 -49.15
CA GLU A 3 -49.90 -31.83 -49.26
C GLU A 3 -49.18 -31.43 -47.96
N SER A 4 -47.91 -31.01 -47.90
CA SER A 4 -47.24 -30.04 -48.77
C SER A 4 -45.74 -30.03 -48.47
N SER A 5 -44.95 -29.74 -49.50
CA SER A 5 -43.63 -29.14 -49.42
C SER A 5 -43.71 -27.72 -48.88
N SER A 6 -42.84 -27.32 -47.94
CA SER A 6 -42.36 -25.93 -47.84
C SER A 6 -41.16 -25.82 -46.90
N GLY A 7 -40.16 -25.02 -47.26
CA GLY A 7 -39.41 -24.28 -46.24
C GLY A 7 -37.89 -24.31 -46.24
N SER A 8 -37.25 -24.46 -47.41
CA SER A 8 -35.91 -23.88 -47.61
C SER A 8 -35.94 -22.38 -47.28
N ARG A 9 -35.18 -21.94 -46.26
CA ARG A 9 -34.52 -20.60 -46.15
C ARG A 9 -33.95 -20.20 -44.79
N ARG A 10 -34.01 -21.01 -43.72
CA ARG A 10 -33.66 -20.50 -42.37
C ARG A 10 -32.41 -21.06 -41.70
N ASP A 11 -31.84 -22.15 -42.19
CA ASP A 11 -30.69 -22.78 -41.49
C ASP A 11 -29.33 -22.49 -42.14
N ALA A 12 -29.31 -21.90 -43.34
CA ALA A 12 -28.12 -21.31 -43.95
C ALA A 12 -27.70 -19.97 -43.31
N LYS A 13 -28.38 -19.54 -42.25
CA LYS A 13 -28.11 -18.29 -41.52
C LYS A 13 -27.39 -18.51 -40.18
N ILE A 14 -27.30 -19.76 -39.71
CA ILE A 14 -26.63 -20.09 -38.45
C ILE A 14 -25.16 -20.51 -38.68
N GLU A 15 -24.82 -20.99 -39.88
CA GLU A 15 -23.45 -21.42 -40.22
C GLU A 15 -22.52 -20.28 -40.68
N LYS A 16 -23.05 -19.06 -40.83
CA LYS A 16 -22.29 -17.85 -41.24
C LYS A 16 -22.00 -16.88 -40.09
N LEU A 17 -22.37 -17.23 -38.85
CA LEU A 17 -22.10 -16.44 -37.65
C LEU A 17 -21.10 -17.10 -36.68
N ALA A 18 -20.67 -18.34 -36.95
CA ALA A 18 -19.80 -19.11 -36.07
C ALA A 18 -18.32 -19.19 -36.52
N SER A 19 -17.94 -18.44 -37.57
CA SER A 19 -16.61 -18.54 -38.20
C SER A 19 -15.87 -17.20 -38.34
N GLN A 20 -16.29 -16.15 -37.61
CA GLN A 20 -15.59 -14.85 -37.57
C GLN A 20 -15.44 -14.26 -36.15
N LEU A 21 -15.17 -15.09 -35.15
CA LEU A 21 -14.65 -14.62 -33.85
C LEU A 21 -13.36 -15.39 -33.52
N SER A 22 -12.42 -15.30 -34.46
CA SER A 22 -11.00 -15.33 -34.13
C SER A 22 -10.61 -13.91 -33.72
N LEU A 23 -10.36 -13.72 -32.44
CA LEU A 23 -9.27 -12.91 -31.88
C LEU A 23 -9.49 -12.99 -30.37
N CYS A 24 -8.56 -13.64 -29.68
CA CYS A 24 -8.35 -13.43 -28.26
C CYS A 24 -8.02 -11.95 -28.09
N ASP A 25 -9.03 -11.18 -27.72
CA ASP A 25 -8.92 -9.78 -27.37
C ASP A 25 -8.01 -9.70 -26.16
N SER A 26 -6.87 -9.04 -26.36
CA SER A 26 -6.00 -8.62 -25.29
C SER A 26 -6.73 -7.50 -24.56
N GLU A 27 -7.51 -7.82 -23.54
CA GLU A 27 -7.99 -6.85 -22.56
C GLU A 27 -6.87 -6.56 -21.54
N ASP A 28 -5.72 -6.12 -22.05
CA ASP A 28 -4.85 -5.17 -21.34
C ASP A 28 -5.34 -3.77 -21.75
N ASP A 29 -5.20 -2.80 -20.85
CA ASP A 29 -5.73 -1.43 -20.93
C ASP A 29 -7.21 -1.28 -20.54
N ILE A 30 -7.53 -1.58 -19.27
CA ILE A 30 -8.44 -0.68 -18.56
C ILE A 30 -7.74 0.67 -18.51
N GLU A 31 -8.02 1.52 -19.50
CA GLU A 31 -7.68 2.93 -19.48
C GLU A 31 -8.24 3.51 -18.18
N GLU A 32 -7.37 3.80 -17.21
CA GLU A 32 -7.71 4.57 -16.02
C GLU A 32 -8.31 5.90 -16.48
N SER A 33 -9.61 6.02 -16.25
CA SER A 33 -10.39 7.17 -16.65
C SER A 33 -9.90 8.43 -15.94
N LYS A 34 -9.48 9.42 -16.74
CA LYS A 34 -9.45 10.86 -16.45
C LYS A 34 -8.64 11.27 -15.21
N ASP A 35 -7.43 11.72 -15.51
CA ASP A 35 -6.52 12.50 -14.68
C ASP A 35 -7.23 13.73 -14.07
N ASP A 36 -7.93 13.54 -12.94
CA ASP A 36 -8.17 14.61 -11.96
C ASP A 36 -6.80 14.86 -11.30
N HIS A 37 -5.93 15.57 -12.01
CA HIS A 37 -4.59 15.88 -11.51
C HIS A 37 -4.72 16.78 -10.28
N PHE A 38 -4.73 16.16 -9.10
CA PHE A 38 -4.75 16.86 -7.83
C PHE A 38 -3.47 17.70 -7.71
N VAL A 39 -3.64 19.03 -7.76
CA VAL A 39 -2.50 19.96 -7.64
C VAL A 39 -2.29 20.27 -6.16
N LEU A 40 -1.12 19.88 -5.65
CA LEU A 40 -0.72 20.19 -4.29
C LEU A 40 -0.51 21.69 -4.10
N GLY A 41 -0.90 22.18 -2.93
CA GLY A 41 -0.55 23.53 -2.49
C GLY A 41 0.96 23.66 -2.25
N PRO A 42 1.48 24.89 -2.12
CA PRO A 42 2.89 25.09 -1.78
C PRO A 42 3.20 24.47 -0.42
N LEU A 43 4.36 23.84 -0.30
CA LEU A 43 4.84 23.34 0.98
C LEU A 43 5.09 24.51 1.94
N LEU A 44 4.39 24.50 3.07
CA LEU A 44 4.51 25.51 4.12
C LEU A 44 5.03 24.87 5.41
N PRO A 45 6.00 25.49 6.10
CA PRO A 45 6.44 25.04 7.41
C PRO A 45 5.27 25.10 8.42
N LEU A 46 5.06 24.02 9.19
CA LEU A 46 4.00 23.97 10.20
C LEU A 46 4.05 25.15 11.17
N LYS A 47 5.26 25.55 11.59
CA LYS A 47 5.48 26.70 12.47
C LYS A 47 4.92 27.99 11.88
N GLN A 48 5.13 28.24 10.58
CA GLN A 48 4.62 29.42 9.91
C GLN A 48 3.08 29.39 9.85
N GLN A 49 2.51 28.22 9.56
CA GLN A 49 1.07 28.05 9.54
C GLN A 49 0.45 28.33 10.92
N LEU A 50 1.08 27.88 12.00
CA LEU A 50 0.61 28.17 13.37
C LEU A 50 0.70 29.66 13.72
N GLU A 51 1.77 30.34 13.30
CA GLU A 51 1.96 31.78 13.56
C GLU A 51 0.92 32.65 12.83
N LEU A 52 0.57 32.30 11.58
CA LEU A 52 -0.42 33.06 10.79
C LEU A 52 -1.80 33.11 11.44
N ASP A 53 -2.19 32.05 12.16
CA ASP A 53 -3.53 31.91 12.73
C ASP A 53 -3.55 32.17 14.25
N LYS A 54 -2.48 32.75 14.81
CA LYS A 54 -2.34 32.94 16.27
C LYS A 54 -3.40 33.85 16.89
N ASP A 55 -3.92 34.78 16.10
CA ASP A 55 -4.89 35.79 16.52
C ASP A 55 -6.35 35.33 16.28
N ASP A 56 -6.54 34.17 15.64
CA ASP A 56 -7.84 33.56 15.41
C ASP A 56 -8.08 32.39 16.39
N GLU A 57 -8.96 32.62 17.37
CA GLU A 57 -9.31 31.63 18.40
C GLU A 57 -9.93 30.36 17.80
N SER A 58 -10.73 30.50 16.73
CA SER A 58 -11.43 29.39 16.11
C SER A 58 -10.47 28.47 15.36
N LEU A 59 -9.55 29.05 14.59
CA LEU A 59 -8.53 28.30 13.86
C LEU A 59 -7.53 27.65 14.82
N ARG A 60 -7.15 28.34 15.89
CA ARG A 60 -6.29 27.76 16.93
C ARG A 60 -6.90 26.52 17.58
N ARG A 61 -8.16 26.60 18.01
CA ARG A 61 -8.86 25.45 18.60
C ARG A 61 -9.00 24.30 17.61
N TRP A 62 -9.27 24.61 16.34
CA TRP A 62 -9.36 23.60 15.30
C TRP A 62 -8.02 22.89 15.07
N LYS A 63 -6.91 23.63 15.00
CA LYS A 63 -5.57 23.04 14.84
C LYS A 63 -5.13 22.24 16.05
N GLU A 64 -5.38 22.73 17.26
CA GLU A 64 -5.09 22.00 18.49
C GLU A 64 -5.85 20.67 18.54
N LYS A 65 -7.09 20.63 18.02
CA LYS A 65 -7.85 19.38 17.92
C LYS A 65 -7.25 18.38 16.92
N LEU A 66 -6.66 18.85 15.82
CA LEU A 66 -6.08 17.99 14.78
C LEU A 66 -4.66 17.53 15.10
N LEU A 67 -3.84 18.45 15.59
CA LEU A 67 -2.41 18.23 15.79
C LEU A 67 -2.06 17.87 17.23
N GLY A 68 -3.03 17.95 18.15
CA GLY A 68 -2.80 17.84 19.58
C GLY A 68 -1.97 19.00 20.12
N GLN A 69 -1.32 18.77 21.26
CA GLN A 69 -0.27 19.68 21.74
C GLN A 69 0.99 19.44 20.92
N VAL A 70 1.17 20.24 19.87
CA VAL A 70 2.39 20.22 19.08
C VAL A 70 3.53 20.78 19.92
N ASP A 71 4.48 19.92 20.28
CA ASP A 71 5.67 20.33 20.99
C ASP A 71 6.52 21.31 20.16
N THR A 72 7.22 22.19 20.86
CA THR A 72 7.98 23.34 20.32
C THR A 72 9.22 22.96 19.48
N ASN A 73 9.47 21.68 19.21
CA ASN A 73 10.57 21.21 18.36
C ASN A 73 10.27 21.32 16.85
N LEU A 74 9.51 22.36 16.44
CA LEU A 74 9.29 22.74 15.04
C LEU A 74 10.45 23.57 14.47
N ASN A 75 11.57 23.70 15.19
CA ASN A 75 12.75 24.46 14.76
C ASN A 75 13.65 23.68 13.77
N GLY A 76 13.06 22.77 12.99
CA GLY A 76 13.77 21.95 12.02
C GLY A 76 13.61 22.43 10.57
N PRO A 77 13.94 21.55 9.60
CA PRO A 77 13.73 21.79 8.18
C PRO A 77 12.27 22.13 7.84
N THR A 78 12.08 22.73 6.67
CA THR A 78 10.72 22.93 6.09
C THR A 78 10.06 21.61 5.71
N GLU A 79 10.85 20.58 5.46
CA GLU A 79 10.37 19.26 5.07
C GLU A 79 10.09 18.41 6.31
N ALA A 80 9.11 17.51 6.20
CA ALA A 80 8.86 16.52 7.24
C ALA A 80 9.93 15.44 7.21
N GLU A 81 10.30 14.93 8.39
CA GLU A 81 11.16 13.76 8.52
C GLU A 81 10.34 12.60 9.07
N VAL A 82 10.37 11.46 8.37
CA VAL A 82 9.73 10.22 8.81
C VAL A 82 10.80 9.19 9.15
N THR A 83 10.91 8.84 10.43
CA THR A 83 11.86 7.83 10.91
C THR A 83 11.09 6.54 11.22
N PHE A 84 11.27 5.51 10.39
CA PHE A 84 10.72 4.19 10.67
C PHE A 84 11.55 3.48 11.74
N LEU A 85 10.91 3.08 12.83
CA LEU A 85 11.53 2.48 14.00
C LEU A 85 11.47 0.95 13.94
N SER A 86 10.34 0.39 13.50
CA SER A 86 10.19 -1.05 13.35
C SER A 86 9.19 -1.46 12.28
N LEU A 87 9.44 -2.64 11.72
CA LEU A 87 8.52 -3.39 10.87
C LEU A 87 8.23 -4.73 11.55
N GLY A 88 6.97 -5.10 11.65
CA GLY A 88 6.57 -6.41 12.13
C GLY A 88 5.48 -7.04 11.31
N ILE A 89 5.27 -8.33 11.58
CA ILE A 89 4.19 -9.12 11.00
C ILE A 89 3.24 -9.53 12.12
N ILE A 90 1.95 -9.35 11.90
CA ILE A 90 0.89 -9.83 12.79
C ILE A 90 0.13 -10.93 12.04
N SER A 91 0.04 -12.14 12.59
CA SER A 91 -0.77 -13.21 12.01
C SER A 91 -1.62 -13.92 13.06
N ASP A 92 -2.91 -14.03 12.79
CA ASP A 92 -3.90 -14.70 13.67
C ASP A 92 -3.52 -16.14 14.00
N ASN A 93 -2.86 -16.82 13.05
CA ASN A 93 -2.62 -18.25 13.13
C ASN A 93 -1.31 -18.62 13.84
N CYS A 94 -0.42 -17.64 14.07
CA CYS A 94 0.87 -17.85 14.75
C CYS A 94 1.24 -16.65 15.63
N PRO A 95 0.64 -16.54 16.83
CA PRO A 95 0.92 -15.45 17.76
C PRO A 95 2.38 -15.42 18.24
N GLU A 96 3.02 -16.59 18.33
CA GLU A 96 4.45 -16.72 18.69
C GLU A 96 5.38 -16.06 17.66
N MET A 97 4.86 -15.75 16.46
CA MET A 97 5.64 -15.21 15.37
C MET A 97 5.39 -13.73 15.10
N ASN A 98 4.63 -13.05 15.98
CA ASN A 98 4.51 -11.61 15.96
C ASN A 98 5.88 -10.99 16.26
N THR A 99 6.66 -10.77 15.22
CA THR A 99 8.04 -10.32 15.31
C THR A 99 8.07 -8.89 14.80
N SER A 100 8.47 -7.96 15.65
CA SER A 100 8.87 -6.63 15.22
C SER A 100 10.39 -6.58 15.17
N LEU A 101 10.93 -6.10 14.04
CA LEU A 101 12.35 -5.93 13.82
C LEU A 101 12.62 -4.44 13.75
N SER A 102 13.57 -3.98 14.58
CA SER A 102 14.03 -2.60 14.52
C SER A 102 14.66 -2.33 13.17
N ILE A 103 14.26 -1.24 12.54
CA ILE A 103 14.85 -0.80 11.28
C ILE A 103 16.09 0.00 11.66
N ASN A 104 17.26 -0.62 11.54
CA ASN A 104 18.56 0.04 11.69
C ASN A 104 19.30 -0.04 10.35
N GLU A 105 20.06 1.00 10.01
CA GLU A 105 20.83 1.10 8.75
C GLU A 105 21.83 -0.07 8.52
N ASN A 106 22.08 -0.92 9.53
CA ASN A 106 23.01 -2.05 9.49
C ASN A 106 22.34 -3.45 9.45
N GLN A 107 21.02 -3.55 9.40
CA GLN A 107 20.30 -4.84 9.32
C GLN A 107 19.80 -5.08 7.90
N ASN A 108 20.65 -5.67 7.06
CA ASN A 108 20.35 -5.89 5.64
C ASN A 108 19.34 -7.02 5.36
N ASN A 109 18.84 -7.76 6.37
CA ASN A 109 17.99 -8.93 6.11
C ASN A 109 16.96 -9.12 7.23
N ILE A 110 15.85 -8.40 7.14
CA ILE A 110 14.64 -8.67 7.94
C ILE A 110 13.99 -9.92 7.36
N SER A 111 13.78 -10.96 8.17
CA SER A 111 13.18 -12.21 7.71
C SER A 111 12.08 -12.73 8.64
N PHE A 112 10.95 -13.16 8.06
CA PHE A 112 9.79 -13.72 8.75
C PHE A 112 9.47 -15.16 8.27
N VAL A 113 8.61 -15.91 8.98
CA VAL A 113 8.27 -17.31 8.62
C VAL A 113 6.76 -17.57 8.57
N LEU A 114 6.06 -17.14 7.53
CA LEU A 114 4.60 -17.27 7.50
C LEU A 114 4.13 -18.71 7.27
N LYS A 115 2.97 -19.05 7.84
CA LYS A 115 2.25 -20.28 7.49
C LYS A 115 1.60 -20.11 6.11
N GLU A 116 1.47 -21.17 5.32
CA GLU A 116 0.73 -21.16 4.06
C GLU A 116 -0.78 -20.96 4.30
N GLY A 117 -1.44 -20.18 3.45
CA GLY A 117 -2.89 -19.92 3.56
C GLY A 117 -3.30 -19.13 4.80
N SER A 118 -2.35 -18.46 5.46
CA SER A 118 -2.63 -17.63 6.63
C SER A 118 -2.79 -16.16 6.24
N ARG A 119 -3.76 -15.50 6.87
CA ARG A 119 -3.86 -14.05 6.82
C ARG A 119 -2.84 -13.41 7.74
N TYR A 120 -2.31 -12.27 7.31
CA TYR A 120 -1.34 -11.49 8.06
C TYR A 120 -1.47 -10.01 7.74
N HIS A 121 -0.92 -9.19 8.64
CA HIS A 121 -0.76 -7.75 8.45
C HIS A 121 0.71 -7.37 8.66
N LEU A 122 1.16 -6.35 7.93
CA LEU A 122 2.39 -5.64 8.29
C LEU A 122 2.05 -4.55 9.29
N ASN A 123 2.81 -4.48 10.38
CA ASN A 123 2.67 -3.44 11.40
C ASN A 123 3.93 -2.58 11.44
N LEU A 124 3.75 -1.27 11.34
CA LEU A 124 4.82 -0.29 11.28
C LEU A 124 4.78 0.57 12.53
N ILE A 125 5.97 0.88 13.06
CA ILE A 125 6.12 1.92 14.08
C ILE A 125 7.07 2.96 13.50
N PHE A 126 6.64 4.22 13.45
CA PHE A 126 7.43 5.31 12.88
C PHE A 126 7.17 6.63 13.61
N LYS A 127 8.11 7.56 13.51
CA LYS A 127 8.02 8.90 14.09
C LYS A 127 8.00 9.93 12.98
N VAL A 128 7.18 10.97 13.15
CA VAL A 128 7.14 12.14 12.26
C VAL A 128 7.69 13.34 13.00
N GLN A 129 8.57 14.10 12.35
CA GLN A 129 9.24 15.27 12.93
C GLN A 129 9.17 16.47 11.98
N TYR A 130 9.28 17.66 12.58
CA TYR A 130 9.41 18.99 11.95
C TYR A 130 8.19 19.53 11.17
N ASN A 131 7.58 18.73 10.29
CA ASN A 131 6.41 19.16 9.50
C ASN A 131 5.40 18.02 9.33
N ILE A 132 4.22 18.36 8.78
CA ILE A 132 3.18 17.40 8.42
C ILE A 132 3.62 16.62 7.17
N VAL A 133 3.40 15.31 7.19
CA VAL A 133 3.54 14.43 6.02
C VAL A 133 2.15 14.29 5.40
N SER A 134 1.94 14.78 4.18
CA SER A 134 0.69 14.64 3.44
C SER A 134 0.72 13.42 2.55
N GLY A 135 -0.38 12.67 2.53
CA GLY A 135 -0.57 11.54 1.61
C GLY A 135 0.57 10.53 1.62
N LEU A 136 1.01 10.11 2.82
CA LEU A 136 1.95 9.01 2.94
C LEU A 136 1.31 7.76 2.34
N THR A 137 1.98 7.17 1.36
CA THR A 137 1.58 5.94 0.67
C THR A 137 2.65 4.89 0.85
N TYR A 138 2.25 3.63 0.67
CA TYR A 138 3.17 2.51 0.59
C TYR A 138 3.03 1.77 -0.74
N SER A 139 4.12 1.12 -1.14
CA SER A 139 4.11 0.08 -2.16
C SER A 139 4.92 -1.10 -1.64
N ASN A 140 4.35 -2.29 -1.76
CA ASN A 140 4.99 -3.54 -1.38
C ASN A 140 5.04 -4.45 -2.60
N THR A 141 6.24 -4.75 -3.09
CA THR A 141 6.42 -5.66 -4.22
C THR A 141 7.04 -6.96 -3.74
N ILE A 142 6.53 -8.11 -4.20
CA ILE A 142 6.96 -9.43 -3.75
C ILE A 142 7.48 -10.24 -4.94
N TRP A 143 8.60 -10.93 -4.72
CA TRP A 143 9.27 -11.81 -5.67
C TRP A 143 9.47 -13.22 -5.14
N LYS A 144 9.40 -14.19 -6.05
CA LYS A 144 9.78 -15.58 -5.82
C LYS A 144 10.77 -16.03 -6.89
N GLY A 145 11.97 -16.42 -6.48
CA GLY A 145 13.00 -16.88 -7.42
C GLY A 145 13.35 -15.85 -8.51
N GLY A 146 13.31 -14.55 -8.17
CA GLY A 146 13.57 -13.45 -9.10
C GLY A 146 12.39 -13.02 -9.98
N VAL A 147 11.26 -13.74 -9.95
CA VAL A 147 10.04 -13.37 -10.66
C VAL A 147 9.12 -12.60 -9.72
N ARG A 148 8.60 -11.45 -10.17
CA ARG A 148 7.59 -10.69 -9.42
C ARG A 148 6.29 -11.47 -9.40
N VAL A 149 5.75 -11.72 -8.21
CA VAL A 149 4.55 -12.53 -8.00
C VAL A 149 3.37 -11.73 -7.46
N ASP A 150 3.63 -10.58 -6.85
CA ASP A 150 2.59 -9.74 -6.27
C ASP A 150 3.06 -8.28 -6.12
N GLU A 151 2.11 -7.35 -6.08
CA GLU A 151 2.33 -5.95 -5.69
C GLU A 151 1.06 -5.38 -5.06
N SER A 152 1.21 -4.80 -3.87
CA SER A 152 0.17 -4.03 -3.21
C SER A 152 0.59 -2.58 -3.00
N LYS A 153 -0.37 -1.67 -3.08
CA LYS A 153 -0.20 -0.24 -2.84
C LYS A 153 -1.36 0.27 -2.01
N GLY A 154 -1.10 1.23 -1.14
CA GLY A 154 -2.17 1.85 -0.37
C GLY A 154 -1.77 3.17 0.26
N MET A 155 -2.78 3.89 0.77
CA MET A 155 -2.62 5.19 1.41
C MET A 155 -2.69 5.01 2.93
N LEU A 156 -1.63 5.43 3.63
CA LEU A 156 -1.59 5.49 5.10
C LEU A 156 -2.29 6.77 5.58
N GLY A 157 -2.11 7.88 4.85
CA GLY A 157 -2.79 9.15 5.11
C GLY A 157 -1.84 10.28 5.50
N THR A 158 -2.34 11.20 6.34
CA THR A 158 -1.62 12.41 6.75
C THR A 158 -1.20 12.33 8.21
N PHE A 159 0.06 12.65 8.50
CA PHE A 159 0.64 12.51 9.84
C PHE A 159 1.29 13.81 10.29
N ALA A 160 0.97 14.24 11.52
CA ALA A 160 1.54 15.43 12.13
C ALA A 160 2.84 15.09 12.88
N PRO A 161 3.73 16.05 13.13
CA PRO A 161 4.85 15.82 14.02
C PRO A 161 4.36 15.71 15.47
N GLN A 162 4.75 14.63 16.16
CA GLN A 162 4.41 14.39 17.58
C GLN A 162 5.53 13.64 18.32
N GLN A 163 5.48 13.64 19.65
CA GLN A 163 6.51 13.01 20.49
C GLN A 163 6.40 11.47 20.41
N GLU A 164 5.19 10.94 20.55
CA GLU A 164 4.91 9.51 20.54
C GLU A 164 4.95 8.93 19.11
N PRO A 165 5.59 7.77 18.89
CA PRO A 165 5.55 7.11 17.60
C PRO A 165 4.14 6.71 17.16
N TYR A 166 3.86 6.82 15.86
CA TYR A 166 2.69 6.26 15.24
C TYR A 166 2.83 4.74 15.13
N THR A 167 1.71 4.04 15.31
CA THR A 167 1.57 2.61 14.96
C THR A 167 0.54 2.50 13.86
N HIS A 168 0.90 1.86 12.75
CA HIS A 168 0.01 1.68 11.61
C HIS A 168 0.06 0.24 11.12
N THR A 169 -1.11 -0.37 10.96
CA THR A 169 -1.29 -1.71 10.40
C THR A 169 -1.68 -1.55 8.94
N LEU A 170 -0.95 -2.17 8.03
CA LEU A 170 -1.30 -2.21 6.61
C LEU A 170 -2.47 -3.17 6.36
N ASP A 171 -2.97 -3.14 5.13
CA ASP A 171 -4.09 -3.99 4.69
C ASP A 171 -3.78 -5.47 4.89
N GLU A 172 -4.84 -6.26 5.08
CA GLU A 172 -4.72 -7.71 5.29
C GLU A 172 -4.26 -8.40 4.01
N GLU A 173 -3.24 -9.24 4.14
CA GLU A 173 -2.66 -10.03 3.06
C GLU A 173 -2.84 -11.52 3.36
N THR A 174 -2.88 -12.36 2.32
CA THR A 174 -3.02 -13.82 2.49
C THR A 174 -1.87 -14.55 1.80
N THR A 175 -1.15 -15.40 2.54
CA THR A 175 -0.09 -16.21 1.95
C THR A 175 -0.65 -17.27 1.00
N PRO A 176 0.02 -17.52 -0.14
CA PRO A 176 -0.38 -18.60 -1.03
C PRO A 176 -0.25 -19.97 -0.37
N SER A 177 -1.03 -20.94 -0.86
CA SER A 177 -1.06 -22.32 -0.35
C SER A 177 -0.56 -23.33 -1.38
N GLY A 178 0.01 -24.43 -0.91
CA GLY A 178 0.38 -25.57 -1.74
C GLY A 178 1.89 -25.78 -1.84
N VAL A 179 2.27 -26.98 -2.27
CA VAL A 179 3.68 -27.41 -2.26
C VAL A 179 4.58 -26.48 -3.07
N LEU A 180 4.09 -25.98 -4.21
CA LEU A 180 4.81 -25.03 -5.07
C LEU A 180 4.82 -23.59 -4.52
N ALA A 181 3.93 -23.25 -3.60
CA ALA A 181 3.84 -21.93 -2.99
C ALA A 181 4.79 -21.77 -1.80
N ARG A 182 5.22 -22.86 -1.18
CA ARG A 182 6.19 -22.82 -0.07
C ARG A 182 7.56 -22.34 -0.54
N GLY A 183 8.39 -21.92 0.41
CA GLY A 183 9.76 -21.45 0.18
C GLY A 183 9.95 -19.97 0.50
N VAL A 184 11.11 -19.45 0.10
CA VAL A 184 11.54 -18.08 0.41
C VAL A 184 11.05 -17.10 -0.65
N TYR A 185 10.56 -15.97 -0.17
CA TYR A 185 10.15 -14.80 -0.93
C TYR A 185 11.02 -13.62 -0.52
N SER A 186 11.31 -12.77 -1.50
CA SER A 186 11.92 -11.46 -1.27
C SER A 186 10.86 -10.41 -1.51
N ALA A 187 10.91 -9.31 -0.77
CA ALA A 187 9.97 -8.22 -0.90
C ALA A 187 10.66 -6.88 -0.67
N LYS A 188 10.08 -5.84 -1.26
CA LYS A 188 10.56 -4.46 -1.20
C LYS A 188 9.39 -3.59 -0.81
N LEU A 189 9.53 -2.96 0.35
CA LEU A 189 8.56 -2.04 0.91
C LEU A 189 9.09 -0.62 0.76
N LYS A 190 8.34 0.24 0.08
CA LYS A 190 8.70 1.64 -0.15
C LYS A 190 7.59 2.56 0.35
N PHE A 191 7.97 3.66 0.99
CA PHE A 191 7.08 4.71 1.46
C PHE A 191 7.37 6.05 0.77
N GLU A 192 6.34 6.67 0.22
CA GLU A 192 6.43 7.93 -0.51
C GLU A 192 5.25 8.85 -0.13
N ASP A 193 5.49 10.16 -0.07
CA ASP A 193 4.44 11.15 0.20
C ASP A 193 3.95 11.88 -1.07
N ASP A 194 2.97 12.76 -0.90
CA ASP A 194 2.43 13.57 -2.01
C ASP A 194 3.50 14.45 -2.68
N ASP A 195 4.49 14.90 -1.92
CA ASP A 195 5.65 15.69 -2.40
C ASP A 195 6.69 14.83 -3.16
N LYS A 196 6.39 13.54 -3.40
CA LYS A 196 7.28 12.56 -4.06
C LYS A 196 8.57 12.31 -3.29
N ARG A 197 8.58 12.55 -1.98
CA ARG A 197 9.72 12.21 -1.13
C ARG A 197 9.64 10.75 -0.73
N CYS A 198 10.71 10.03 -1.01
CA CYS A 198 10.88 8.67 -0.51
C CYS A 198 11.39 8.72 0.93
N HIS A 199 10.60 8.21 1.88
CA HIS A 199 10.92 8.22 3.31
C HIS A 199 11.63 6.94 3.77
N LEU A 200 11.33 5.82 3.12
CA LEU A 200 11.99 4.54 3.37
C LEU A 200 11.86 3.66 2.13
N GLU A 201 12.94 2.97 1.80
CA GLU A 201 12.93 1.80 0.92
C GLU A 201 13.63 0.66 1.66
N LEU A 202 12.92 -0.44 1.88
CA LEU A 202 13.35 -1.53 2.74
C LEU A 202 13.14 -2.87 2.05
N ASP A 203 14.24 -3.60 1.87
CA ASP A 203 14.21 -4.99 1.43
C ASP A 203 14.00 -5.91 2.64
N TYR A 204 13.07 -6.86 2.52
CA TYR A 204 12.82 -7.90 3.51
C TYR A 204 12.54 -9.24 2.82
N SER A 205 12.61 -10.33 3.58
CA SER A 205 12.28 -11.66 3.11
C SER A 205 11.27 -12.34 4.02
N PHE A 206 10.56 -13.32 3.49
CA PHE A 206 9.78 -14.22 4.32
C PHE A 206 9.75 -15.63 3.73
N GLU A 207 9.67 -16.62 4.60
CA GLU A 207 9.60 -18.02 4.22
C GLU A 207 8.19 -18.55 4.48
N ILE A 208 7.54 -19.10 3.45
CA ILE A 208 6.23 -19.75 3.60
C ILE A 208 6.40 -21.24 3.91
N LYS A 209 5.88 -21.69 5.05
CA LYS A 209 5.91 -23.09 5.53
C LYS A 209 4.51 -23.67 5.71
N LYS A 210 4.43 -24.99 5.79
CA LYS A 210 3.16 -25.71 6.06
C LYS A 210 2.61 -25.41 7.47
N SER A 211 3.50 -25.17 8.42
CA SER A 211 3.18 -24.79 9.79
C SER A 211 4.23 -23.83 10.30
N CYS A 212 3.86 -23.04 11.30
CA CYS A 212 4.79 -22.59 12.31
C CYS A 212 5.14 -23.82 13.19
#